data_AF-A0A2D7VWM2-F1
#
_entry.id   AF-A0A2D7VWM2-F1
#
_cell.length_a   1.000
_cell.length_b   1.000
_cell.length_c   1.000
_cell.angle_alpha   90.00
_cell.angle_beta   90.00
_cell.angle_gamma   90.00
#
_symmetry.space_group_name_H-M   'P 1'
#
loop_
_entity.id
_entity.type
_entity.pdbx_description
1 polymer ?
#
loop_
_entity_poly.entity_id
_entity_poly.type
_entity_poly.pdbx_seq_one_letter_code
_entity_poly.pdbx_strand_id
1 'polypeptide(L)'
;MTTNKEKLKALKNIDVSYLTKAEAKEFTVLLEELEKREFQEKSTSTFMDFVITIWEEFISGDHHKKMAKAFDDIASGKLKRLIINMPPRHTKSEFASHLFPAYLLGKNPKLKIIEATHTADLAINFGRKVRDLIDSEEYHELFPDTELKADSRSAGKWLTNKGGEYYAAGIGGALAGRGADLFIIDDPHSEQDAMSDKAMEEAYEWFMAGPRQRLQPGGAIVIVMTRWSKKDLTGRLIKKMAQDQGADQWQVIEFPAILPSGNSLWKEFWKLEELESIKASVSPSKWAAQYMQRPTGEGISIIPKEWFMVWENEKPPKCEYLIQSYDTAFLKSERADFTAITTWGVWYPEGKIGEEMYTGNDAHLILIDCIKERFDFPELKAEALRLYDFWQPDTVIIEAKASGLPLVQELRRVGIPVNTFSPGKGQDKIARLNSVSPIFQDGRVWIPENRWGEELMEEVSDFPNGENDDLVDATTLALARFREGGFLRLTSDYFDTEEYYPTERVYY
;
A
#
# COMPACT_ATOMS: atom_id res chain seq x y z
N MET A 1 -38.68 -20.77 27.64
CA MET A 1 -39.01 -19.46 28.24
C MET A 1 -39.46 -18.54 27.12
N THR A 2 -40.57 -17.83 27.28
CA THR A 2 -41.11 -16.87 26.30
C THR A 2 -40.16 -15.67 26.15
N THR A 3 -39.85 -15.26 24.91
CA THR A 3 -38.93 -14.15 24.62
C THR A 3 -39.53 -12.79 25.04
N ASN A 4 -38.70 -11.76 25.26
CA ASN A 4 -39.20 -10.41 25.60
C ASN A 4 -40.14 -9.88 24.51
N LYS A 5 -39.80 -10.08 23.23
CA LYS A 5 -40.64 -9.75 22.07
C LYS A 5 -42.04 -10.39 22.12
N GLU A 6 -42.11 -11.68 22.45
CA GLU A 6 -43.39 -12.39 22.57
C GLU A 6 -44.22 -11.87 23.75
N LYS A 7 -43.58 -11.59 24.89
CA LYS A 7 -44.23 -10.96 26.04
C LYS A 7 -44.76 -9.57 25.68
N LEU A 8 -43.97 -8.77 24.98
CA LEU A 8 -44.32 -7.40 24.60
C LEU A 8 -45.51 -7.36 23.65
N LYS A 9 -45.52 -8.26 22.66
CA LYS A 9 -46.67 -8.45 21.76
C LYS A 9 -47.94 -8.86 22.50
N ALA A 10 -47.83 -9.71 23.52
CA ALA A 10 -48.97 -10.12 24.34
C ALA A 10 -49.48 -8.97 25.24
N LEU A 11 -48.56 -8.27 25.91
CA LEU A 11 -48.86 -7.19 26.86
C LEU A 11 -49.47 -5.96 26.18
N LYS A 12 -49.05 -5.61 24.95
CA LYS A 12 -49.62 -4.51 24.17
C LYS A 12 -51.11 -4.67 23.83
N ASN A 13 -51.63 -5.90 23.88
CA ASN A 13 -53.02 -6.20 23.55
C ASN A 13 -53.91 -6.39 24.80
N ILE A 14 -53.38 -6.16 26.00
CA ILE A 14 -54.17 -6.26 27.23
C ILE A 14 -55.08 -5.03 27.35
N ASP A 15 -56.36 -5.28 27.60
CA ASP A 15 -57.30 -4.22 27.94
C ASP A 15 -57.03 -3.71 29.36
N VAL A 16 -56.48 -2.50 29.44
CA VAL A 16 -56.12 -1.81 30.69
C VAL A 16 -57.30 -1.07 31.32
N SER A 17 -58.50 -1.08 30.71
CA SER A 17 -59.67 -0.37 31.22
C SER A 17 -60.17 -0.91 32.57
N TYR A 18 -59.80 -2.15 32.92
CA TYR A 18 -60.11 -2.80 34.18
C TYR A 18 -59.14 -2.45 35.33
N LEU A 19 -58.04 -1.74 35.03
CA LEU A 19 -57.04 -1.35 36.03
C LEU A 19 -57.43 -0.04 36.72
N THR A 20 -57.10 0.07 38.01
CA THR A 20 -57.15 1.36 38.71
C THR A 20 -56.10 2.32 38.11
N LYS A 21 -56.24 3.63 38.35
CA LYS A 21 -55.25 4.62 37.87
C LYS A 21 -53.82 4.32 38.34
N ALA A 22 -53.65 3.78 39.55
CA ALA A 22 -52.35 3.43 40.09
C ALA A 22 -51.74 2.22 39.36
N GLU A 23 -52.54 1.16 39.18
CA GLU A 23 -52.13 -0.05 38.45
C GLU A 23 -51.86 0.24 36.97
N ALA A 24 -52.67 1.08 36.33
CA ALA A 24 -52.45 1.50 34.95
C ALA A 24 -51.12 2.26 34.80
N LYS A 25 -50.78 3.15 35.75
CA LYS A 25 -49.51 3.86 35.75
C LYS A 25 -48.32 2.91 35.94
N GLU A 26 -48.42 1.99 36.89
CA GLU A 26 -47.38 0.97 37.14
C GLU A 26 -47.21 0.05 35.93
N PHE A 27 -48.30 -0.37 35.31
CA PHE A 27 -48.30 -1.17 34.08
C PHE A 27 -47.56 -0.45 32.94
N THR A 28 -47.83 0.84 32.72
CA THR A 28 -47.13 1.63 31.71
C THR A 28 -45.62 1.69 31.97
N VAL A 29 -45.19 1.96 33.21
CA VAL A 29 -43.77 2.01 33.57
C VAL A 29 -43.08 0.66 33.33
N LEU A 30 -43.73 -0.44 33.71
CA LEU A 30 -43.20 -1.79 33.48
C LEU A 30 -43.15 -2.16 32.00
N LEU A 31 -44.11 -1.66 31.21
CA LEU A 31 -44.13 -1.87 29.76
C LEU A 31 -43.00 -1.11 29.08
N GLU A 32 -42.77 0.16 29.44
CA GLU A 32 -41.64 0.97 28.95
C GLU A 32 -40.29 0.33 29.30
N GLU A 33 -40.13 -0.17 30.53
CA GLU A 33 -38.93 -0.88 30.95
C GLU A 33 -38.72 -2.18 30.15
N LEU A 34 -39.79 -2.91 29.84
CA LEU A 34 -39.71 -4.11 29.01
C LEU A 34 -39.36 -3.76 27.55
N GLU A 35 -39.90 -2.65 27.03
CA GLU A 35 -39.57 -2.14 25.69
C GLU A 35 -38.09 -1.76 25.59
N LYS A 36 -37.59 -1.06 26.61
CA LYS A 36 -36.17 -0.71 26.70
C LYS A 36 -35.28 -1.96 26.72
N ARG A 37 -35.64 -2.99 27.48
CA ARG A 37 -34.90 -4.25 27.51
C ARG A 37 -34.96 -5.01 26.19
N GLU A 38 -36.10 -5.04 25.51
CA GLU A 38 -36.22 -5.65 24.18
C GLU A 38 -35.32 -4.90 23.17
N PHE A 39 -35.32 -3.56 23.23
CA PHE A 39 -34.44 -2.73 22.39
C PHE A 39 -32.97 -3.04 22.66
N GLN A 40 -32.52 -3.03 23.93
CA GLN A 40 -31.16 -3.40 24.33
C GLN A 40 -30.77 -4.81 23.85
N GLU A 41 -31.64 -5.79 24.06
CA GLU A 41 -31.40 -7.18 23.67
C GLU A 41 -31.23 -7.31 22.15
N LYS A 42 -32.10 -6.65 21.37
CA LYS A 42 -32.04 -6.64 19.91
C LYS A 42 -30.82 -5.89 19.38
N SER A 43 -30.61 -4.66 19.85
CA SER A 43 -29.54 -3.78 19.39
C SER A 43 -28.14 -4.26 19.79
N THR A 44 -28.04 -5.14 20.78
CA THR A 44 -26.74 -5.73 21.16
C THR A 44 -26.64 -7.21 20.78
N SER A 45 -27.64 -7.77 20.09
CA SER A 45 -27.75 -9.22 19.85
C SER A 45 -26.56 -9.76 19.05
N THR A 46 -26.17 -9.01 18.02
CA THR A 46 -24.97 -9.24 17.21
C THR A 46 -24.15 -7.94 17.13
N PHE A 47 -22.89 -8.06 16.72
CA PHE A 47 -22.05 -6.89 16.45
C PHE A 47 -22.67 -5.98 15.38
N MET A 48 -23.31 -6.56 14.36
CA MET A 48 -23.93 -5.78 13.28
C MET A 48 -25.13 -4.97 13.78
N ASP A 49 -25.97 -5.54 14.66
CA ASP A 49 -27.09 -4.81 15.26
C ASP A 49 -26.59 -3.62 16.10
N PHE A 50 -25.47 -3.81 16.80
CA PHE A 50 -24.84 -2.76 17.59
C PHE A 50 -24.32 -1.63 16.70
N VAL A 51 -23.61 -1.97 15.63
CA VAL A 51 -23.12 -1.00 14.63
C VAL A 51 -24.26 -0.17 14.06
N ILE A 52 -25.33 -0.81 13.59
CA ILE A 52 -26.47 -0.11 12.96
C ILE A 52 -27.18 0.81 13.97
N THR A 53 -27.17 0.44 15.26
CA THR A 53 -27.78 1.25 16.31
C THR A 53 -26.93 2.47 16.66
N ILE A 54 -25.60 2.31 16.75
CA ILE A 54 -24.68 3.39 17.14
C ILE A 54 -24.33 4.32 15.96
N TRP A 55 -24.27 3.78 14.75
CA TRP A 55 -23.89 4.52 13.55
C TRP A 55 -25.07 4.60 12.59
N GLU A 56 -25.93 5.60 12.78
CA GLU A 56 -27.17 5.77 12.01
C GLU A 56 -26.91 5.95 10.49
N GLU A 57 -25.87 6.71 10.13
CA GLU A 57 -25.48 6.95 8.72
C GLU A 57 -24.67 5.79 8.11
N PHE A 58 -24.60 4.64 8.77
CA PHE A 58 -23.80 3.51 8.30
C PHE A 58 -24.35 2.92 7.01
N ILE A 59 -23.53 2.99 5.94
CA ILE A 59 -23.84 2.36 4.66
C ILE A 59 -23.40 0.89 4.70
N SER A 60 -24.34 0.00 4.95
CA SER A 60 -24.07 -1.44 5.04
C SER A 60 -23.66 -2.07 3.71
N GLY A 61 -22.87 -3.14 3.79
CA GLY A 61 -22.37 -3.91 2.64
C GLY A 61 -22.13 -5.36 3.04
N ASP A 62 -21.98 -6.28 2.07
CA ASP A 62 -21.88 -7.71 2.37
C ASP A 62 -20.59 -8.10 3.10
N HIS A 63 -19.49 -7.38 2.83
CA HIS A 63 -18.22 -7.60 3.54
C HIS A 63 -18.35 -7.25 5.04
N HIS A 64 -19.11 -6.21 5.39
CA HIS A 64 -19.42 -5.85 6.77
C HIS A 64 -20.12 -6.98 7.53
N LYS A 65 -21.10 -7.65 6.91
CA LYS A 65 -21.80 -8.80 7.51
C LYS A 65 -20.83 -9.95 7.83
N LYS A 66 -19.88 -10.21 6.92
CA LYS A 66 -18.85 -11.24 7.11
C LYS A 66 -17.88 -10.88 8.24
N MET A 67 -17.46 -9.63 8.33
CA MET A 67 -16.64 -9.14 9.44
C MET A 67 -17.38 -9.23 10.76
N ALA A 68 -18.63 -8.75 10.82
CA ALA A 68 -19.46 -8.77 12.01
C ALA A 68 -19.63 -10.19 12.56
N LYS A 69 -19.89 -11.17 11.68
CA LYS A 69 -19.97 -12.57 12.08
C LYS A 69 -18.67 -13.07 12.72
N ALA A 70 -17.51 -12.72 12.16
CA ALA A 70 -16.21 -13.13 12.73
C ALA A 70 -15.98 -12.48 14.10
N PHE A 71 -16.42 -11.23 14.29
CA PHE A 71 -16.40 -10.55 15.58
C PHE A 71 -17.35 -11.17 16.60
N ASP A 72 -18.54 -11.60 16.20
CA ASP A 72 -19.47 -12.37 17.06
C ASP A 72 -18.88 -13.74 17.45
N ASP A 73 -18.18 -14.41 16.52
CA ASP A 73 -17.48 -15.66 16.80
C ASP A 73 -16.32 -15.46 17.79
N ILE A 74 -15.66 -14.29 17.79
CA ILE A 74 -14.70 -13.91 18.84
C ILE A 74 -15.41 -13.60 20.16
N ALA A 75 -16.49 -12.82 20.14
CA ALA A 75 -17.26 -12.47 21.33
C ALA A 75 -17.80 -13.71 22.06
N SER A 76 -18.16 -14.76 21.32
CA SER A 76 -18.59 -16.05 21.87
C SER A 76 -17.46 -17.03 22.19
N GLY A 77 -16.19 -16.65 21.92
CA GLY A 77 -15.00 -17.46 22.21
C GLY A 77 -14.73 -18.61 21.23
N LYS A 78 -15.48 -18.69 20.13
CA LYS A 78 -15.29 -19.69 19.05
C LYS A 78 -14.08 -19.40 18.19
N LEU A 79 -13.78 -18.12 17.96
CA LEU A 79 -12.65 -17.66 17.17
C LEU A 79 -11.65 -16.90 18.05
N LYS A 80 -10.36 -17.19 17.89
CA LYS A 80 -9.29 -16.57 18.70
C LYS A 80 -8.18 -15.93 17.89
N ARG A 81 -8.12 -16.19 16.58
CA ARG A 81 -7.05 -15.74 15.69
C ARG A 81 -7.68 -15.34 14.38
N LEU A 82 -7.82 -14.04 14.19
CA LEU A 82 -8.48 -13.46 13.02
C LEU A 82 -7.52 -12.50 12.33
N ILE A 83 -7.39 -12.67 11.02
CA ILE A 83 -6.77 -11.69 10.13
C ILE A 83 -7.85 -11.21 9.16
N ILE A 84 -8.04 -9.90 9.05
CA ILE A 84 -8.87 -9.28 8.02
C ILE A 84 -7.98 -8.40 7.14
N ASN A 85 -7.90 -8.74 5.86
CA ASN A 85 -7.24 -7.92 4.86
C ASN A 85 -8.25 -7.29 3.92
N MET A 86 -8.17 -5.97 3.78
CA MET A 86 -9.17 -5.20 3.05
C MET A 86 -8.57 -3.90 2.52
N PRO A 87 -9.04 -3.39 1.37
CA PRO A 87 -8.61 -2.11 0.82
C PRO A 87 -8.75 -0.92 1.78
N PRO A 88 -7.96 0.15 1.54
CA PRO A 88 -8.14 1.42 2.22
C PRO A 88 -9.58 1.93 2.06
N ARG A 89 -10.07 2.68 3.07
CA ARG A 89 -11.41 3.33 3.05
C ARG A 89 -12.60 2.37 2.85
N HIS A 90 -12.49 1.16 3.41
CA HIS A 90 -13.59 0.19 3.48
C HIS A 90 -13.93 -0.15 4.94
N THR A 91 -13.92 0.85 5.84
CA THR A 91 -14.32 0.76 7.27
C THR A 91 -13.54 -0.19 8.20
N LYS A 92 -12.51 -0.89 7.72
CA LYS A 92 -11.74 -1.90 8.50
C LYS A 92 -11.41 -1.46 9.94
N SER A 93 -10.85 -0.26 10.08
CA SER A 93 -10.36 0.30 11.33
C SER A 93 -11.51 0.80 12.21
N GLU A 94 -12.55 1.38 11.61
CA GLU A 94 -13.73 1.84 12.37
C GLU A 94 -14.45 0.65 13.02
N PHE A 95 -14.54 -0.48 12.32
CA PHE A 95 -15.09 -1.70 12.87
C PHE A 95 -14.19 -2.35 13.92
N ALA A 96 -12.93 -2.63 13.60
CA ALA A 96 -12.08 -3.43 14.46
C ALA A 96 -11.50 -2.66 15.65
N SER A 97 -11.22 -1.37 15.49
CA SER A 97 -10.45 -0.55 16.44
C SER A 97 -11.32 0.43 17.22
N HIS A 98 -12.53 0.72 16.73
CA HIS A 98 -13.47 1.60 17.43
C HIS A 98 -14.71 0.83 17.94
N LEU A 99 -15.54 0.31 17.04
CA LEU A 99 -16.84 -0.26 17.44
C LEU A 99 -16.71 -1.63 18.12
N PHE A 100 -15.79 -2.48 17.66
CA PHE A 100 -15.60 -3.82 18.22
C PHE A 100 -15.15 -3.85 19.69
N PRO A 101 -14.10 -3.10 20.11
CA PRO A 101 -13.74 -3.06 21.52
C PRO A 101 -14.86 -2.46 22.39
N ALA A 102 -15.60 -1.46 21.90
CA ALA A 102 -16.75 -0.91 22.61
C ALA A 102 -17.88 -1.95 22.78
N TYR A 103 -18.21 -2.70 21.73
CA TYR A 103 -19.18 -3.79 21.78
C TYR A 103 -18.81 -4.87 22.80
N LEU A 104 -17.55 -5.32 22.79
CA LEU A 104 -17.08 -6.37 23.70
C LEU A 104 -17.07 -5.90 25.16
N LEU A 105 -16.65 -4.67 25.43
CA LEU A 105 -16.72 -4.10 26.79
C LEU A 105 -18.15 -3.93 27.26
N GLY A 106 -19.08 -3.62 26.35
CA GLY A 106 -20.51 -3.54 26.65
C GLY A 106 -21.06 -4.89 27.11
N LYS A 107 -20.66 -5.96 26.42
CA LYS A 107 -21.01 -7.34 26.78
C LYS A 107 -20.31 -7.84 28.04
N ASN A 108 -19.05 -7.43 28.25
CA ASN A 108 -18.28 -7.82 29.41
C ASN A 108 -17.32 -6.68 29.83
N PRO A 109 -17.72 -5.86 30.82
CA PRO A 109 -16.91 -4.72 31.25
C PRO A 109 -15.64 -5.12 32.01
N LYS A 110 -15.33 -6.42 32.18
CA LYS A 110 -14.10 -6.88 32.83
C LYS A 110 -12.95 -7.17 31.86
N LEU A 111 -13.20 -7.10 30.56
CA LEU A 111 -12.20 -7.44 29.54
C LEU A 111 -11.03 -6.45 29.53
N LYS A 112 -9.84 -6.99 29.28
CA LYS A 112 -8.62 -6.22 29.04
C LYS A 112 -8.29 -6.23 27.56
N ILE A 113 -8.32 -5.05 26.96
CA ILE A 113 -8.08 -4.82 25.54
C ILE A 113 -6.77 -4.08 25.37
N ILE A 114 -5.90 -4.61 24.51
CA ILE A 114 -4.74 -3.88 24.02
C ILE A 114 -4.96 -3.63 22.53
N GLU A 115 -4.77 -2.39 22.12
CA GLU A 115 -4.82 -1.99 20.72
C GLU A 115 -3.48 -1.41 20.30
N ALA A 116 -3.00 -1.87 19.15
CA ALA A 116 -1.76 -1.41 18.57
C ALA A 116 -1.92 -1.01 17.10
N THR A 117 -1.23 0.06 16.71
CA THR A 117 -1.09 0.48 15.31
C THR A 117 0.36 0.82 15.00
N HIS A 118 0.72 1.05 13.73
CA HIS A 118 2.10 1.46 13.37
C HIS A 118 2.62 2.66 14.19
N THR A 119 1.74 3.56 14.66
CA THR A 119 2.12 4.68 15.56
C THR A 119 1.35 4.68 16.86
N ALA A 120 1.97 5.14 17.95
CA ALA A 120 1.29 5.27 19.24
C ALA A 120 0.16 6.31 19.19
N ASP A 121 0.34 7.41 18.46
CA ASP A 121 -0.64 8.49 18.38
C ASP A 121 -1.95 8.04 17.71
N LEU A 122 -1.86 7.24 16.64
CA LEU A 122 -3.04 6.68 15.98
C LEU A 122 -3.79 5.72 16.92
N ALA A 123 -3.08 4.85 17.64
CA ALA A 123 -3.68 3.98 18.64
C ALA A 123 -4.37 4.78 19.77
N ILE A 124 -3.75 5.86 20.25
CA ILE A 124 -4.34 6.74 21.27
C ILE A 124 -5.61 7.42 20.75
N ASN A 125 -5.65 7.77 19.47
CA ASN A 125 -6.84 8.36 18.87
C ASN A 125 -8.01 7.37 18.81
N PHE A 126 -7.78 6.10 18.49
CA PHE A 126 -8.81 5.07 18.62
C PHE A 126 -9.23 4.86 20.06
N GLY A 127 -8.28 4.79 21.00
CA GLY A 127 -8.57 4.72 22.42
C GLY A 127 -9.43 5.88 22.94
N ARG A 128 -9.23 7.08 22.39
CA ARG A 128 -10.12 8.23 22.63
C ARG A 128 -11.52 7.99 22.07
N LYS A 129 -11.65 7.56 20.81
CA LYS A 129 -12.95 7.27 20.20
C LYS A 129 -13.75 6.24 21.00
N VAL A 130 -13.13 5.10 21.35
CA VAL A 130 -13.77 4.04 22.14
C VAL A 130 -14.22 4.56 23.50
N ARG A 131 -13.37 5.32 24.18
CA ARG A 131 -13.68 5.94 25.47
C ARG A 131 -14.88 6.89 25.35
N ASP A 132 -14.84 7.78 24.37
CA ASP A 132 -15.87 8.80 24.19
C ASP A 132 -17.21 8.17 23.81
N LEU A 133 -17.19 7.07 23.04
CA LEU A 133 -18.39 6.25 22.79
C LEU A 133 -18.93 5.62 24.08
N ILE A 134 -18.09 5.04 24.93
CA ILE A 134 -18.54 4.43 26.21
C ILE A 134 -19.12 5.49 27.17
N ASP A 135 -18.63 6.73 27.13
CA ASP A 135 -19.15 7.84 27.96
C ASP A 135 -20.43 8.47 27.37
N SER A 136 -20.91 8.01 26.21
CA SER A 136 -22.10 8.57 25.54
C SER A 136 -23.42 8.06 26.13
N GLU A 137 -24.48 8.85 26.00
CA GLU A 137 -25.82 8.48 26.48
C GLU A 137 -26.38 7.29 25.70
N GLU A 138 -26.15 7.23 24.39
CA GLU A 138 -26.60 6.14 23.51
C GLU A 138 -25.94 4.82 23.89
N TYR A 139 -24.64 4.83 24.21
CA TYR A 139 -23.96 3.64 24.67
C TYR A 139 -24.47 3.18 26.04
N HIS A 140 -24.69 4.12 26.97
CA HIS A 140 -25.24 3.81 28.29
C HIS A 140 -26.68 3.26 28.20
N GLU A 141 -27.47 3.72 27.23
CA GLU A 141 -28.78 3.15 26.96
C GLU A 141 -28.70 1.68 26.54
N LEU A 142 -27.68 1.30 25.75
CA LEU A 142 -27.47 -0.09 25.32
C LEU A 142 -26.81 -0.97 26.39
N PHE A 143 -25.85 -0.41 27.15
CA PHE A 143 -25.04 -1.13 28.13
C PHE A 143 -24.99 -0.39 29.48
N PRO A 144 -26.10 -0.37 30.24
CA PRO A 144 -26.21 0.44 31.47
C PRO A 144 -25.24 0.02 32.58
N ASP A 145 -24.71 -1.20 32.55
CA ASP A 145 -23.78 -1.72 33.55
C ASP A 145 -22.30 -1.38 33.28
N THR A 146 -22.00 -0.82 32.10
CA THR A 146 -20.64 -0.55 31.61
C THR A 146 -20.38 0.95 31.61
N GLU A 147 -19.51 1.41 32.51
CA GLU A 147 -19.17 2.83 32.65
C GLU A 147 -17.66 3.01 32.77
N LEU A 148 -17.16 4.21 32.45
CA LEU A 148 -15.77 4.58 32.69
C LEU A 148 -15.50 4.86 34.16
N LYS A 149 -14.39 4.32 34.67
CA LYS A 149 -13.91 4.62 36.02
C LYS A 149 -13.51 6.09 36.13
N ALA A 150 -14.02 6.81 37.13
CA ALA A 150 -13.85 8.26 37.27
C ALA A 150 -12.39 8.72 37.36
N ASP A 151 -11.49 7.92 37.95
CA ASP A 151 -10.09 8.25 38.19
C ASP A 151 -9.12 7.79 37.09
N SER A 152 -9.61 7.17 36.01
CA SER A 152 -8.76 6.66 34.93
C SER A 152 -9.41 6.79 33.56
N ARG A 153 -9.25 7.99 32.98
CA ARG A 153 -9.88 8.39 31.69
C ARG A 153 -8.88 8.89 30.63
N SER A 154 -7.59 8.60 30.75
CA SER A 154 -6.61 9.07 29.74
C SER A 154 -6.83 8.35 28.40
N ALA A 155 -6.70 9.05 27.26
CA ALA A 155 -7.01 8.46 25.95
C ALA A 155 -6.18 7.19 25.63
N GLY A 156 -4.92 7.15 26.05
CA GLY A 156 -4.05 5.98 25.84
C GLY A 156 -4.20 4.88 26.90
N LYS A 157 -4.90 5.15 28.00
CA LYS A 157 -5.19 4.18 29.07
C LYS A 157 -6.40 4.60 29.90
N TRP A 158 -7.41 3.75 29.95
CA TRP A 158 -8.57 3.95 30.81
C TRP A 158 -9.12 2.62 31.30
N LEU A 159 -9.94 2.68 32.35
CA LEU A 159 -10.55 1.50 32.97
C LEU A 159 -12.07 1.65 33.01
N THR A 160 -12.75 0.51 33.02
CA THR A 160 -14.19 0.45 33.30
C THR A 160 -14.46 0.38 34.82
N ASN A 161 -15.70 0.65 35.20
CA ASN A 161 -16.23 0.50 36.56
C ASN A 161 -16.16 -0.95 37.11
N LYS A 162 -15.97 -1.96 36.25
CA LYS A 162 -15.84 -3.39 36.66
C LYS A 162 -14.42 -3.94 36.54
N GLY A 163 -13.42 -3.09 36.27
CA GLY A 163 -12.01 -3.48 36.25
C GLY A 163 -11.47 -3.96 34.90
N GLY A 164 -12.25 -3.80 33.83
CA GLY A 164 -11.75 -3.87 32.46
C GLY A 164 -10.76 -2.74 32.18
N GLU A 165 -9.91 -2.94 31.19
CA GLU A 165 -8.82 -2.02 30.86
C GLU A 165 -8.69 -1.91 29.36
N TYR A 166 -8.48 -0.69 28.86
CA TYR A 166 -8.07 -0.44 27.49
C TYR A 166 -6.69 0.21 27.50
N TYR A 167 -5.82 -0.24 26.60
CA TYR A 167 -4.47 0.29 26.46
C TYR A 167 -4.06 0.42 25.00
N ALA A 168 -3.67 1.63 24.61
CA ALA A 168 -3.18 1.93 23.26
C ALA A 168 -1.65 1.89 23.21
N ALA A 169 -1.09 1.30 22.14
CA ALA A 169 0.34 1.20 21.92
C ALA A 169 0.73 1.39 20.44
N GLY A 170 1.96 1.81 20.18
CA GLY A 170 2.57 1.72 18.84
C GLY A 170 3.33 0.41 18.66
N ILE A 171 3.57 0.00 17.41
CA ILE A 171 4.54 -1.05 17.10
C ILE A 171 5.91 -0.67 17.66
N GLY A 172 6.62 -1.63 18.25
CA GLY A 172 7.88 -1.39 18.97
C GLY A 172 7.71 -0.80 20.38
N GLY A 173 6.50 -0.37 20.75
CA GLY A 173 6.20 0.13 22.09
C GLY A 173 6.29 -0.93 23.18
N ALA A 174 6.69 -0.53 24.39
CA ALA A 174 6.81 -1.42 25.53
C ALA A 174 5.43 -1.91 26.02
N LEU A 175 5.18 -3.22 25.89
CA LEU A 175 3.95 -3.89 26.38
C LEU A 175 4.11 -4.56 27.76
N ALA A 176 5.23 -4.30 28.45
CA ALA A 176 5.63 -5.07 29.63
C ALA A 176 4.62 -4.98 30.79
N GLY A 177 4.29 -6.13 31.37
CA GLY A 177 3.49 -6.25 32.61
C GLY A 177 1.96 -6.28 32.44
N ARG A 178 1.44 -6.30 31.21
CA ARG A 178 -0.01 -6.27 30.94
C ARG A 178 -0.49 -7.54 30.25
N GLY A 179 -1.57 -8.13 30.75
CA GLY A 179 -2.27 -9.24 30.11
C GLY A 179 -3.48 -8.72 29.33
N ALA A 180 -3.79 -9.35 28.20
CA ALA A 180 -4.93 -9.00 27.36
C ALA A 180 -5.86 -10.20 27.13
N ASP A 181 -7.17 -9.94 27.12
CA ASP A 181 -8.22 -10.84 26.65
C ASP A 181 -8.46 -10.65 25.15
N LEU A 182 -8.26 -9.42 24.65
CA LEU A 182 -8.29 -9.09 23.23
C LEU A 182 -7.07 -8.23 22.87
N PHE A 183 -6.39 -8.63 21.80
CA PHE A 183 -5.33 -7.83 21.19
C PHE A 183 -5.74 -7.44 19.77
N ILE A 184 -5.93 -6.15 19.51
CA ILE A 184 -6.23 -5.61 18.18
C ILE A 184 -4.95 -5.01 17.61
N ILE A 185 -4.62 -5.35 16.37
CA ILE A 185 -3.49 -4.80 15.62
C ILE A 185 -4.04 -4.23 14.32
N ASP A 186 -4.07 -2.90 14.20
CA ASP A 186 -4.61 -2.18 13.04
C ASP A 186 -3.50 -1.49 12.26
N ASP A 187 -3.34 -1.87 10.99
CA ASP A 187 -2.30 -1.40 10.07
C ASP A 187 -0.92 -1.28 10.77
N PRO A 188 -0.26 -2.42 11.07
CA PRO A 188 1.03 -2.44 11.77
C PRO A 188 2.19 -1.89 10.92
N HIS A 189 1.95 -1.64 9.64
CA HIS A 189 2.94 -1.14 8.69
C HIS A 189 2.46 0.17 8.08
N SER A 190 3.36 1.15 8.03
CA SER A 190 3.21 2.37 7.26
C SER A 190 3.68 2.20 5.80
N GLU A 191 3.42 3.21 4.97
CA GLU A 191 3.94 3.25 3.60
C GLU A 191 5.47 3.27 3.55
N GLN A 192 6.12 3.87 4.55
CA GLN A 192 7.57 3.91 4.67
C GLN A 192 8.12 2.53 5.08
N ASP A 193 7.43 1.83 5.98
CA ASP A 193 7.81 0.48 6.42
C ASP A 193 7.73 -0.53 5.27
N ALA A 194 6.80 -0.33 4.34
CA ALA A 194 6.65 -1.17 3.15
C ALA A 194 7.87 -1.22 2.24
N MET A 195 8.72 -0.20 2.30
CA MET A 195 9.97 -0.10 1.55
C MET A 195 11.18 -0.60 2.37
N SER A 196 10.97 -1.04 3.62
CA SER A 196 12.04 -1.47 4.52
C SER A 196 11.82 -2.89 5.04
N ASP A 197 12.63 -3.82 4.55
CA ASP A 197 12.68 -5.19 5.07
C ASP A 197 12.94 -5.24 6.57
N LYS A 198 13.74 -4.29 7.08
CA LYS A 198 14.03 -4.17 8.51
C LYS A 198 12.79 -3.81 9.32
N ALA A 199 12.00 -2.83 8.88
CA ALA A 199 10.76 -2.45 9.58
C ALA A 199 9.74 -3.61 9.59
N MET A 200 9.65 -4.34 8.48
CA MET A 200 8.82 -5.55 8.38
C MET A 200 9.25 -6.64 9.38
N GLU A 201 10.55 -6.86 9.54
CA GLU A 201 11.09 -7.80 10.52
C GLU A 201 10.83 -7.33 11.96
N GLU A 202 11.10 -6.06 12.26
CA GLU A 202 10.87 -5.47 13.60
C GLU A 202 9.41 -5.61 14.05
N ALA A 203 8.45 -5.37 13.14
CA ALA A 203 7.03 -5.57 13.43
C ALA A 203 6.69 -7.05 13.71
N TYR A 204 7.30 -7.98 12.97
CA TYR A 204 7.12 -9.41 13.17
C TYR A 204 7.74 -9.88 14.50
N GLU A 205 8.96 -9.45 14.82
CA GLU A 205 9.61 -9.74 16.09
C GLU A 205 8.82 -9.17 17.28
N TRP A 206 8.36 -7.91 17.15
CA TRP A 206 7.49 -7.29 18.13
C TRP A 206 6.21 -8.10 18.35
N PHE A 207 5.58 -8.60 17.29
CA PHE A 207 4.39 -9.46 17.39
C PHE A 207 4.68 -10.75 18.17
N MET A 208 5.81 -11.41 17.88
CA MET A 208 6.20 -12.67 18.50
C MET A 208 6.60 -12.51 19.97
N ALA A 209 7.24 -11.39 20.33
CA ALA A 209 7.69 -11.11 21.68
C ALA A 209 6.60 -10.49 22.58
N GLY A 210 5.76 -9.62 22.02
CA GLY A 210 4.76 -8.85 22.74
C GLY A 210 3.38 -9.52 22.74
N PRO A 211 2.51 -9.21 21.75
CA PRO A 211 1.14 -9.70 21.69
C PRO A 211 0.99 -11.20 22.00
N ARG A 212 1.84 -12.05 21.40
CA ARG A 212 1.71 -13.51 21.53
C ARG A 212 2.02 -14.05 22.94
N GLN A 213 2.92 -13.41 23.68
CA GLN A 213 3.30 -13.82 25.03
C GLN A 213 2.40 -13.19 26.11
N ARG A 214 1.70 -12.10 25.78
CA ARG A 214 0.86 -11.33 26.71
C ARG A 214 -0.61 -11.72 26.70
N LEU A 215 -1.01 -12.58 25.77
CA LEU A 215 -2.39 -13.04 25.66
C LEU A 215 -2.71 -14.04 26.76
N GLN A 216 -3.81 -13.80 27.49
CA GLN A 216 -4.29 -14.74 28.51
C GLN A 216 -4.82 -16.03 27.86
N PRO A 217 -4.88 -17.16 28.59
CA PRO A 217 -5.55 -18.36 28.11
C PRO A 217 -7.00 -18.05 27.68
N GLY A 218 -7.32 -18.29 26.41
CA GLY A 218 -8.63 -17.99 25.85
C GLY A 218 -8.72 -16.64 25.13
N GLY A 219 -7.72 -15.77 25.25
CA GLY A 219 -7.71 -14.48 24.59
C GLY A 219 -7.64 -14.58 23.06
N ALA A 220 -8.11 -13.53 22.40
CA ALA A 220 -8.18 -13.40 20.95
C ALA A 220 -7.18 -12.36 20.42
N ILE A 221 -6.66 -12.60 19.21
CA ILE A 221 -5.89 -11.62 18.45
C ILE A 221 -6.63 -11.35 17.15
N VAL A 222 -6.84 -10.06 16.88
CA VAL A 222 -7.42 -9.54 15.64
C VAL A 222 -6.39 -8.68 14.96
N ILE A 223 -6.03 -9.04 13.73
CA ILE A 223 -5.18 -8.23 12.88
C ILE A 223 -6.07 -7.70 11.76
N VAL A 224 -6.13 -6.39 11.60
CA VAL A 224 -6.75 -5.76 10.43
C VAL A 224 -5.70 -4.94 9.71
N MET A 225 -5.51 -5.17 8.42
CA MET A 225 -4.56 -4.36 7.66
C MET A 225 -4.78 -4.39 6.17
N THR A 226 -4.28 -3.35 5.51
CA THR A 226 -4.05 -3.36 4.06
C THR A 226 -2.77 -4.16 3.76
N ARG A 227 -2.79 -5.06 2.76
CA ARG A 227 -1.57 -5.80 2.38
C ARG A 227 -0.53 -4.89 1.72
N TRP A 228 0.74 -5.11 2.05
CA TRP A 228 1.87 -4.37 1.49
C TRP A 228 2.78 -5.26 0.65
N SER A 229 3.14 -6.43 1.17
CA SER A 229 4.08 -7.35 0.52
C SER A 229 3.87 -8.77 1.04
N LYS A 230 4.61 -9.75 0.51
CA LYS A 230 4.63 -11.10 1.11
C LYS A 230 5.38 -11.16 2.45
N LYS A 231 6.19 -10.14 2.75
CA LYS A 231 6.96 -10.02 4.00
C LYS A 231 6.18 -9.29 5.10
N ASP A 232 5.03 -8.71 4.78
CA ASP A 232 4.17 -8.09 5.78
C ASP A 232 3.72 -9.07 6.87
N LEU A 233 3.14 -8.52 7.94
CA LEU A 233 2.82 -9.28 9.16
C LEU A 233 1.89 -10.46 8.82
N THR A 234 0.83 -10.21 8.04
CA THR A 234 -0.06 -11.26 7.53
C THR A 234 0.72 -12.31 6.75
N GLY A 235 1.56 -11.92 5.78
CA GLY A 235 2.31 -12.84 4.93
C GLY A 235 3.19 -13.78 5.74
N ARG A 236 3.89 -13.24 6.75
CA ARG A 236 4.74 -14.01 7.68
C ARG A 236 3.91 -14.98 8.54
N LEU A 237 2.76 -14.53 9.07
CA LEU A 237 1.90 -15.36 9.91
C LEU A 237 1.23 -16.50 9.13
N ILE A 238 0.73 -16.22 7.92
CA ILE A 238 0.18 -17.26 7.03
C ILE A 238 1.27 -18.28 6.66
N LYS A 239 2.47 -17.80 6.32
CA LYS A 239 3.61 -18.69 6.02
C LYS A 239 3.95 -19.58 7.21
N LYS A 240 3.99 -19.02 8.43
CA LYS A 240 4.28 -19.79 9.65
C LYS A 240 3.17 -20.81 9.96
N MET A 241 1.90 -20.45 9.79
CA MET A 241 0.75 -21.36 9.93
C MET A 241 0.82 -22.54 8.95
N ALA A 242 1.24 -22.29 7.70
CA ALA A 242 1.39 -23.33 6.69
C ALA A 242 2.58 -24.27 6.96
N GLN A 243 3.66 -23.75 7.56
CA GLN A 243 4.89 -24.50 7.83
C GLN A 243 4.82 -25.35 9.11
N ASP A 244 4.01 -24.94 10.08
CA ASP A 244 4.03 -25.51 11.43
C ASP A 244 2.60 -25.73 11.93
N GLN A 245 2.16 -26.99 12.00
CA GLN A 245 0.83 -27.35 12.49
C GLN A 245 0.63 -27.01 13.97
N GLY A 246 1.70 -26.84 14.75
CA GLY A 246 1.65 -26.39 16.14
C GLY A 246 1.53 -24.87 16.30
N ALA A 247 1.66 -24.11 15.21
CA ALA A 247 1.48 -22.65 15.23
C ALA A 247 -0.01 -22.27 15.36
N ASP A 248 -0.24 -21.01 15.74
CA ASP A 248 -1.57 -20.43 15.81
C ASP A 248 -2.29 -20.57 14.45
N GLN A 249 -3.50 -21.14 14.48
CA GLN A 249 -4.33 -21.33 13.29
C GLN A 249 -5.21 -20.10 13.10
N TRP A 250 -4.94 -19.34 12.04
CA TRP A 250 -5.62 -18.09 11.73
C TRP A 250 -6.80 -18.32 10.79
N GLN A 251 -7.93 -17.72 11.13
CA GLN A 251 -8.97 -17.47 10.14
C GLN A 251 -8.59 -16.20 9.38
N VAL A 252 -8.38 -16.33 8.07
CA VAL A 252 -8.03 -15.20 7.20
C VAL A 252 -9.27 -14.83 6.37
N ILE A 253 -9.65 -13.56 6.42
CA ILE A 253 -10.72 -12.98 5.60
C ILE A 253 -10.08 -11.93 4.71
N GLU A 254 -10.04 -12.18 3.41
CA GLU A 254 -9.48 -11.24 2.42
C GLU A 254 -10.58 -10.70 1.52
N PHE A 255 -10.61 -9.38 1.36
CA PHE A 255 -11.56 -8.69 0.51
C PHE A 255 -10.84 -7.88 -0.57
N PRO A 256 -10.92 -8.24 -1.86
CA PRO A 256 -10.44 -7.37 -2.93
C PRO A 256 -11.44 -6.23 -3.17
N ALA A 257 -10.96 -5.05 -3.55
CA ALA A 257 -11.79 -3.89 -3.90
C ALA A 257 -12.74 -4.19 -5.06
N ILE A 258 -12.28 -5.00 -6.03
CA ILE A 258 -13.10 -5.56 -7.11
C ILE A 258 -13.19 -7.08 -6.91
N LEU A 259 -14.40 -7.59 -6.76
CA LEU A 259 -14.67 -9.01 -6.60
C LEU A 259 -14.37 -9.77 -7.90
N PRO A 260 -14.14 -11.10 -7.85
CA PRO A 260 -13.98 -11.93 -9.07
C PRO A 260 -15.15 -11.84 -10.05
N SER A 261 -16.33 -11.41 -9.59
CA SER A 261 -17.50 -11.14 -10.43
C SER A 261 -17.42 -9.83 -11.23
N GLY A 262 -16.32 -9.07 -11.11
CA GLY A 262 -16.14 -7.74 -11.73
C GLY A 262 -16.84 -6.61 -10.99
N ASN A 263 -17.50 -6.90 -9.87
CA ASN A 263 -18.25 -5.94 -9.09
C ASN A 263 -17.42 -5.29 -7.99
N SER A 264 -17.72 -4.02 -7.66
CA SER A 264 -17.21 -3.38 -6.44
C SER A 264 -17.55 -4.20 -5.18
N LEU A 265 -16.61 -4.27 -4.23
CA LEU A 265 -16.78 -4.88 -2.91
C LEU A 265 -17.86 -4.18 -2.07
N TRP A 266 -17.98 -2.86 -2.23
CA TRP A 266 -18.90 -2.02 -1.49
C TRP A 266 -19.67 -1.12 -2.46
N LYS A 267 -20.57 -1.74 -3.22
CA LYS A 267 -21.33 -1.09 -4.31
C LYS A 267 -22.12 0.12 -3.85
N GLU A 268 -22.57 0.10 -2.60
CA GLU A 268 -23.36 1.15 -1.97
C GLU A 268 -22.55 2.43 -1.70
N PHE A 269 -21.21 2.34 -1.68
CA PHE A 269 -20.32 3.47 -1.40
C PHE A 269 -19.31 3.73 -2.52
N TRP A 270 -18.58 2.70 -2.96
CA TRP A 270 -17.58 2.77 -4.02
C TRP A 270 -18.16 2.29 -5.34
N LYS A 271 -18.38 3.23 -6.27
CA LYS A 271 -18.76 2.88 -7.64
C LYS A 271 -17.59 2.23 -8.37
N LEU A 272 -17.90 1.34 -9.32
CA LEU A 272 -16.86 0.60 -10.03
C LEU A 272 -15.95 1.55 -10.84
N GLU A 273 -16.53 2.59 -11.43
CA GLU A 273 -15.82 3.58 -12.23
C GLU A 273 -14.78 4.36 -11.41
N GLU A 274 -15.09 4.64 -10.14
CA GLU A 274 -14.16 5.30 -9.21
C GLU A 274 -13.00 4.39 -8.83
N LEU A 275 -13.27 3.09 -8.64
CA LEU A 275 -12.22 2.10 -8.37
C LEU A 275 -11.29 1.91 -9.58
N GLU A 276 -11.84 1.89 -10.81
CA GLU A 276 -11.03 1.83 -12.04
C GLU A 276 -10.20 3.11 -12.23
N SER A 277 -10.72 4.29 -11.87
CA SER A 277 -9.95 5.53 -11.87
C SER A 277 -8.77 5.49 -10.88
N ILE A 278 -9.00 4.96 -9.67
CA ILE A 278 -7.92 4.74 -8.69
C ILE A 278 -6.89 3.76 -9.24
N LYS A 279 -7.34 2.64 -9.82
CA LYS A 279 -6.46 1.63 -10.43
C LYS A 279 -5.56 2.21 -11.53
N ALA A 280 -6.09 3.14 -12.34
CA ALA A 280 -5.30 3.84 -13.36
C ALA A 280 -4.28 4.83 -12.75
N SER A 281 -4.51 5.31 -11.53
CA SER A 281 -3.69 6.32 -10.85
C SER A 281 -2.60 5.74 -9.95
N VAL A 282 -2.71 4.47 -9.54
CA VAL A 282 -1.73 3.80 -8.69
C VAL A 282 -0.93 2.77 -9.47
N SER A 283 0.29 2.47 -9.02
CA SER A 283 1.09 1.43 -9.67
C SER A 283 0.38 0.06 -9.63
N PRO A 284 0.55 -0.80 -10.65
CA PRO A 284 -0.07 -2.12 -10.68
C PRO A 284 0.26 -2.98 -9.45
N SER A 285 1.48 -2.86 -8.92
CA SER A 285 1.90 -3.55 -7.70
C SER A 285 1.15 -3.04 -6.46
N LYS A 286 1.04 -1.72 -6.30
CA LYS A 286 0.27 -1.10 -5.20
C LYS A 286 -1.21 -1.46 -5.30
N TRP A 287 -1.77 -1.49 -6.49
CA TRP A 287 -3.14 -1.97 -6.72
C TRP A 287 -3.32 -3.44 -6.31
N ALA A 288 -2.43 -4.32 -6.79
CA ALA A 288 -2.49 -5.75 -6.51
C ALA A 288 -2.38 -6.03 -5.00
N ALA A 289 -1.42 -5.41 -4.31
CA ALA A 289 -1.24 -5.55 -2.87
C ALA A 289 -2.40 -4.89 -2.10
N GLN A 290 -2.54 -3.57 -2.21
CA GLN A 290 -3.39 -2.81 -1.29
C GLN A 290 -4.87 -2.87 -1.61
N TYR A 291 -5.25 -2.99 -2.88
CA TYR A 291 -6.66 -2.99 -3.27
C TYR A 291 -7.17 -4.41 -3.46
N MET A 292 -6.38 -5.28 -4.09
CA MET A 292 -6.78 -6.65 -4.39
C MET A 292 -6.36 -7.67 -3.32
N GLN A 293 -5.62 -7.25 -2.28
CA GLN A 293 -5.07 -8.10 -1.20
C GLN A 293 -4.15 -9.23 -1.69
N ARG A 294 -3.59 -9.07 -2.88
CA ARG A 294 -2.71 -10.04 -3.54
C ARG A 294 -1.34 -9.41 -3.75
N PRO A 295 -0.53 -9.26 -2.70
CA PRO A 295 0.85 -8.86 -2.90
C PRO A 295 1.52 -9.92 -3.77
N THR A 296 2.00 -9.48 -4.94
CA THR A 296 2.86 -10.29 -5.78
C THR A 296 4.17 -10.57 -5.03
N GLY A 297 4.97 -11.54 -5.50
CA GLY A 297 6.33 -11.71 -4.96
C GLY A 297 7.08 -10.39 -5.02
N GLU A 298 8.09 -10.23 -4.16
CA GLU A 298 8.98 -9.05 -4.11
C GLU A 298 9.12 -8.39 -5.48
N GLY A 299 8.77 -7.11 -5.58
CA GLY A 299 8.94 -6.27 -6.75
C GLY A 299 8.43 -6.87 -8.06
N ILE A 300 7.27 -6.41 -8.54
CA ILE A 300 7.19 -6.35 -10.01
C ILE A 300 8.24 -5.33 -10.40
N SER A 301 9.33 -5.83 -10.98
CA SER A 301 10.30 -5.05 -11.73
C SER A 301 9.54 -4.03 -12.58
N ILE A 302 9.88 -2.75 -12.48
CA ILE A 302 9.26 -1.72 -13.33
C ILE A 302 9.48 -2.08 -14.81
N ILE A 303 10.59 -2.75 -15.11
CA ILE A 303 10.97 -3.22 -16.43
C ILE A 303 11.45 -4.68 -16.30
N PRO A 304 10.52 -5.65 -16.42
CA PRO A 304 10.87 -7.07 -16.41
C PRO A 304 11.94 -7.42 -17.45
N LYS A 305 12.81 -8.39 -17.14
CA LYS A 305 13.92 -8.79 -18.04
C LYS A 305 13.42 -9.20 -19.42
N GLU A 306 12.22 -9.80 -19.49
CA GLU A 306 11.57 -10.21 -20.73
C GLU A 306 11.16 -9.06 -21.67
N TRP A 307 11.19 -7.80 -21.22
CA TRP A 307 10.91 -6.63 -22.07
C TRP A 307 12.15 -6.16 -22.84
N PHE A 308 13.33 -6.68 -22.50
CA PHE A 308 14.54 -6.42 -23.26
C PHE A 308 14.64 -7.38 -24.44
N MET A 309 14.99 -6.84 -25.61
CA MET A 309 15.32 -7.64 -26.78
C MET A 309 16.81 -7.96 -26.77
N VAL A 310 17.18 -9.23 -26.89
CA VAL A 310 18.59 -9.63 -26.89
C VAL A 310 19.15 -9.57 -28.31
N TRP A 311 20.27 -8.88 -28.47
CA TRP A 311 21.02 -8.77 -29.71
C TRP A 311 22.19 -9.77 -29.69
N GLU A 312 22.05 -10.83 -30.46
CA GLU A 312 22.98 -11.97 -30.48
C GLU A 312 24.22 -11.74 -31.37
N ASN A 313 24.22 -10.70 -32.23
CA ASN A 313 25.34 -10.46 -33.13
C ASN A 313 26.48 -9.71 -32.43
N GLU A 314 27.72 -10.11 -32.74
CA GLU A 314 28.94 -9.51 -32.17
C GLU A 314 29.05 -7.99 -32.40
N LYS A 315 28.48 -7.48 -33.50
CA LYS A 315 28.51 -6.05 -33.84
C LYS A 315 27.11 -5.46 -33.74
N PRO A 316 26.97 -4.23 -33.21
CA PRO A 316 25.69 -3.53 -33.22
C PRO A 316 25.26 -3.22 -34.67
N PRO A 317 23.95 -3.04 -34.92
CA PRO A 317 23.44 -2.62 -36.21
C PRO A 317 23.92 -1.21 -36.55
N LYS A 318 23.79 -0.84 -37.83
CA LYS A 318 24.08 0.53 -38.27
C LYS A 318 23.08 1.48 -37.60
N CYS A 319 23.60 2.36 -36.74
CA CYS A 319 22.81 3.36 -36.05
C CYS A 319 22.81 4.67 -36.84
N GLU A 320 21.67 5.36 -36.85
CA GLU A 320 21.50 6.68 -37.48
C GLU A 320 21.80 7.84 -36.54
N TYR A 321 21.72 7.59 -35.23
CA TYR A 321 21.95 8.60 -34.20
C TYR A 321 22.48 7.96 -32.93
N LEU A 322 23.47 8.59 -32.30
CA LEU A 322 24.13 8.12 -31.07
C LEU A 322 23.96 9.12 -29.93
N ILE A 323 23.54 8.62 -28.77
CA ILE A 323 23.50 9.37 -27.51
C ILE A 323 24.42 8.70 -26.51
N GLN A 324 25.20 9.52 -25.81
CA GLN A 324 25.94 9.09 -24.64
C GLN A 324 25.40 9.80 -23.39
N SER A 325 25.05 9.02 -22.38
CA SER A 325 24.41 9.47 -21.15
C SER A 325 25.27 9.15 -19.95
N TYR A 326 25.41 10.12 -19.05
CA TYR A 326 26.29 10.07 -17.89
C TYR A 326 25.49 10.32 -16.61
N ASP A 327 25.53 9.35 -15.69
CA ASP A 327 25.18 9.55 -14.29
C ASP A 327 26.46 9.58 -13.46
N THR A 328 26.75 10.73 -12.85
CA THR A 328 28.05 11.01 -12.23
C THR A 328 27.94 11.10 -10.71
N ALA A 329 28.75 10.30 -10.02
CA ALA A 329 28.85 10.31 -8.56
C ALA A 329 29.88 11.32 -8.02
N PHE A 330 29.68 11.80 -6.78
CA PHE A 330 30.68 12.63 -6.06
C PHE A 330 31.49 11.81 -5.05
N LEU A 331 32.81 11.79 -5.20
CA LEU A 331 33.71 11.25 -4.17
C LEU A 331 33.79 12.19 -2.96
N LYS A 332 33.19 11.78 -1.83
CA LYS A 332 33.36 12.44 -0.51
C LYS A 332 33.92 11.54 0.58
N SER A 333 34.03 10.22 0.38
CA SER A 333 34.55 9.27 1.37
C SER A 333 35.07 7.97 0.73
N GLU A 334 35.73 7.10 1.51
CA GLU A 334 36.33 5.81 1.10
C GLU A 334 35.32 4.76 0.56
N ARG A 335 34.01 5.04 0.58
CA ARG A 335 32.99 4.30 -0.18
C ARG A 335 32.46 5.23 -1.26
N ALA A 336 33.01 5.12 -2.47
CA ALA A 336 32.55 5.89 -3.62
C ALA A 336 31.27 5.30 -4.21
N ASP A 337 30.31 6.16 -4.58
CA ASP A 337 29.19 5.79 -5.45
C ASP A 337 29.71 5.56 -6.88
N PHE A 338 29.04 4.72 -7.67
CA PHE A 338 29.51 4.39 -9.03
C PHE A 338 29.18 5.51 -10.02
N THR A 339 29.97 5.64 -11.07
CA THR A 339 29.64 6.47 -12.24
C THR A 339 29.24 5.55 -13.38
N ALA A 340 28.08 5.82 -13.95
CA ALA A 340 27.51 5.08 -15.07
C ALA A 340 27.58 5.90 -16.35
N ILE A 341 28.14 5.31 -17.41
CA ILE A 341 28.20 5.88 -18.75
C ILE A 341 27.59 4.86 -19.71
N THR A 342 26.51 5.24 -20.39
CA THR A 342 25.84 4.37 -21.36
C THR A 342 25.81 5.04 -22.74
N THR A 343 26.11 4.28 -23.78
CA THR A 343 26.03 4.72 -25.18
C THR A 343 24.90 3.96 -25.88
N TRP A 344 23.95 4.70 -26.45
CA TRP A 344 22.75 4.19 -27.09
C TRP A 344 22.66 4.65 -28.53
N GLY A 345 22.23 3.75 -29.43
CA GLY A 345 22.01 4.05 -30.84
C GLY A 345 20.56 3.87 -31.27
N VAL A 346 20.10 4.74 -32.18
CA VAL A 346 18.83 4.59 -32.89
C VAL A 346 19.06 3.85 -34.19
N TRP A 347 18.23 2.85 -34.46
CA TRP A 347 18.26 2.11 -35.71
C TRP A 347 16.85 1.67 -36.11
N TYR A 348 16.71 1.29 -37.38
CA TYR A 348 15.43 0.89 -37.97
C TYR A 348 15.53 -0.57 -38.44
N PRO A 349 15.00 -1.54 -37.69
CA PRO A 349 15.04 -2.94 -38.08
C PRO A 349 14.22 -3.18 -39.34
N GLU A 350 14.80 -3.90 -40.31
CA GLU A 350 14.13 -4.28 -41.56
C GLU A 350 14.28 -5.79 -41.79
N GLY A 351 13.19 -6.44 -42.20
CA GLY A 351 13.16 -7.86 -42.50
C GLY A 351 12.94 -8.72 -41.26
N LYS A 352 13.28 -10.01 -41.37
CA LYS A 352 13.05 -10.98 -40.30
C LYS A 352 14.22 -10.99 -39.32
N ILE A 353 13.96 -10.63 -38.06
CA ILE A 353 14.94 -10.71 -36.96
C ILE A 353 14.32 -11.59 -35.87
N GLY A 354 15.00 -12.70 -35.55
CA GLY A 354 14.41 -13.75 -34.71
C GLY A 354 13.15 -14.35 -35.36
N GLU A 355 12.03 -14.38 -34.62
CA GLU A 355 10.74 -14.82 -35.12
C GLU A 355 9.87 -13.69 -35.69
N GLU A 356 10.27 -12.43 -35.49
CA GLU A 356 9.50 -11.24 -35.83
C GLU A 356 9.88 -10.65 -37.20
N MET A 357 8.94 -9.93 -37.81
CA MET A 357 9.09 -9.27 -39.10
C MET A 357 9.00 -7.76 -38.92
N TYR A 358 10.06 -7.05 -39.26
CA TYR A 358 10.16 -5.60 -39.12
C TYR A 358 10.09 -4.90 -40.49
N THR A 359 9.44 -3.75 -40.51
CA THR A 359 9.14 -3.01 -41.75
C THR A 359 10.13 -1.88 -42.06
N GLY A 360 11.08 -1.60 -41.16
CA GLY A 360 12.02 -0.47 -41.28
C GLY A 360 11.43 0.90 -40.93
N ASN A 361 10.17 0.98 -40.50
CA ASN A 361 9.50 2.27 -40.26
C ASN A 361 9.58 2.74 -38.80
N ASP A 362 9.69 1.80 -37.86
CA ASP A 362 9.74 2.09 -36.43
C ASP A 362 11.18 2.20 -35.95
N ALA A 363 11.46 3.22 -35.13
CA ALA A 363 12.76 3.39 -34.49
C ALA A 363 12.87 2.46 -33.27
N HIS A 364 14.00 1.75 -33.19
CA HIS A 364 14.41 0.95 -32.05
C HIS A 364 15.71 1.51 -31.47
N LEU A 365 15.92 1.25 -30.18
CA LEU A 365 17.13 1.60 -29.46
C LEU A 365 18.00 0.36 -29.25
N ILE A 366 19.30 0.53 -29.32
CA ILE A 366 20.27 -0.51 -28.94
C ILE A 366 21.35 0.05 -28.03
N LEU A 367 21.66 -0.68 -26.97
CA LEU A 367 22.81 -0.39 -26.11
C LEU A 367 24.10 -0.80 -26.84
N ILE A 368 25.00 0.16 -27.04
CA ILE A 368 26.26 -0.02 -27.79
C ILE A 368 27.44 -0.22 -26.84
N ASP A 369 27.43 0.49 -25.71
CA ASP A 369 28.48 0.45 -24.72
C ASP A 369 27.93 0.81 -23.34
N CYS A 370 28.48 0.21 -22.28
CA CYS A 370 28.07 0.42 -20.90
C CYS A 370 29.28 0.31 -19.98
N ILE A 371 29.52 1.37 -19.22
CA ILE A 371 30.61 1.44 -18.24
C ILE A 371 30.01 1.81 -16.89
N LYS A 372 30.32 1.02 -15.87
CA LYS A 372 29.97 1.27 -14.48
C LYS A 372 31.21 1.10 -13.60
N GLU A 373 31.87 2.21 -13.27
CA GLU A 373 33.10 2.18 -12.49
C GLU A 373 33.19 3.35 -11.50
N ARG A 374 34.17 3.28 -10.60
CA ARG A 374 34.45 4.36 -9.65
C ARG A 374 35.59 5.18 -10.19
N PHE A 375 35.27 6.37 -10.68
CA PHE A 375 36.26 7.30 -11.19
C PHE A 375 36.50 8.43 -10.20
N ASP A 376 37.76 8.80 -10.01
CA ASP A 376 38.06 10.16 -9.60
C ASP A 376 37.80 11.16 -10.74
N PHE A 377 37.78 12.46 -10.42
CA PHE A 377 37.42 13.45 -11.43
C PHE A 377 38.39 13.51 -12.64
N PRO A 378 39.73 13.49 -12.44
CA PRO A 378 40.68 13.32 -13.54
C PRO A 378 40.44 12.07 -14.42
N GLU A 379 40.20 10.91 -13.81
CA GLU A 379 39.91 9.65 -14.50
C GLU A 379 38.62 9.76 -15.30
N LEU A 380 37.54 10.28 -14.69
CA LEU A 380 36.25 10.48 -15.34
C LEU A 380 36.38 11.38 -16.58
N LYS A 381 37.16 12.46 -16.49
CA LYS A 381 37.40 13.36 -17.63
C LYS A 381 38.17 12.64 -18.74
N ALA A 382 39.23 11.90 -18.41
CA ALA A 382 40.02 11.18 -19.39
C ALA A 382 39.16 10.13 -20.10
N GLU A 383 38.32 9.42 -19.35
CA GLU A 383 37.45 8.39 -19.88
C GLU A 383 36.33 8.96 -20.75
N ALA A 384 35.69 10.05 -20.33
CA ALA A 384 34.69 10.74 -21.14
C ALA A 384 35.24 11.20 -22.50
N LEU A 385 36.48 11.72 -22.53
CA LEU A 385 37.16 12.11 -23.78
C LEU A 385 37.47 10.89 -24.64
N ARG A 386 38.00 9.81 -24.04
CA ARG A 386 38.29 8.56 -24.75
C ARG A 386 37.06 7.99 -25.43
N LEU A 387 35.94 7.94 -24.70
CA LEU A 387 34.67 7.42 -25.21
C LEU A 387 34.06 8.33 -26.27
N TYR A 388 34.14 9.65 -26.10
CA TYR A 388 33.69 10.61 -27.10
C TYR A 388 34.48 10.48 -28.41
N ASP A 389 35.81 10.40 -28.35
CA ASP A 389 36.67 10.26 -29.52
C ASP A 389 36.46 8.93 -30.24
N PHE A 390 36.21 7.85 -29.48
CA PHE A 390 36.00 6.52 -30.02
C PHE A 390 34.63 6.36 -30.67
N TRP A 391 33.56 6.74 -29.98
CA TRP A 391 32.18 6.52 -30.45
C TRP A 391 31.64 7.67 -31.30
N GLN A 392 32.21 8.87 -31.19
CA GLN A 392 31.76 10.09 -31.86
C GLN A 392 30.25 10.33 -31.74
N PRO A 393 29.69 10.37 -30.52
CA PRO A 393 28.25 10.49 -30.33
C PRO A 393 27.71 11.84 -30.82
N ASP A 394 26.52 11.83 -31.41
CA ASP A 394 25.83 13.05 -31.88
C ASP A 394 25.41 13.94 -30.71
N THR A 395 25.09 13.34 -29.56
CA THR A 395 24.73 14.06 -28.34
C THR A 395 25.38 13.43 -27.11
N VAL A 396 25.96 14.28 -26.26
CA VAL A 396 26.37 13.93 -24.90
C VAL A 396 25.40 14.57 -23.90
N ILE A 397 24.90 13.79 -22.95
CA ILE A 397 23.98 14.22 -21.90
C ILE A 397 24.57 13.90 -20.54
N ILE A 398 24.59 14.89 -19.66
CA ILE A 398 25.13 14.74 -18.31
C ILE A 398 24.12 15.30 -17.31
N GLU A 399 23.82 14.54 -16.26
CA GLU A 399 23.06 15.05 -15.12
C GLU A 399 23.89 16.13 -14.41
N ALA A 400 23.40 17.37 -14.37
CA ALA A 400 24.10 18.53 -13.82
C ALA A 400 24.02 18.58 -12.28
N LYS A 401 24.38 17.47 -11.63
CA LYS A 401 24.58 17.35 -10.19
C LYS A 401 26.02 16.97 -9.89
N ALA A 402 26.48 17.26 -8.67
CA ALA A 402 27.77 16.75 -8.17
C ALA A 402 28.95 17.03 -9.13
N SER A 403 29.66 15.98 -9.56
CA SER A 403 30.82 15.99 -10.46
C SER A 403 30.44 16.23 -11.93
N GLY A 404 29.16 16.10 -12.29
CA GLY A 404 28.66 16.33 -13.64
C GLY A 404 28.76 17.77 -14.10
N LEU A 405 28.53 18.76 -13.21
CA LEU A 405 28.66 20.18 -13.58
C LEU A 405 30.12 20.57 -13.91
N PRO A 406 31.14 20.21 -13.10
CA PRO A 406 32.54 20.36 -13.49
C PRO A 406 32.90 19.63 -14.80
N LEU A 407 32.40 18.41 -15.01
CA LEU A 407 32.67 17.64 -16.23
C LEU A 407 32.12 18.35 -17.48
N VAL A 408 30.88 18.86 -17.41
CA VAL A 408 30.26 19.66 -18.48
C VAL A 408 31.11 20.87 -18.84
N GLN A 409 31.67 21.58 -17.85
CA GLN A 409 32.51 22.75 -18.10
C GLN A 409 33.81 22.38 -18.84
N GLU A 410 34.45 21.28 -18.44
CA GLU A 410 35.69 20.81 -19.05
C GLU A 410 35.48 20.29 -20.48
N LEU A 411 34.41 19.52 -20.72
CA LEU A 411 34.07 19.03 -22.05
C LEU A 411 33.74 20.18 -23.02
N ARG A 412 32.97 21.18 -22.56
CA ARG A 412 32.67 22.37 -23.38
C ARG A 412 33.93 23.19 -23.71
N ARG A 413 34.92 23.25 -22.80
CA ARG A 413 36.20 23.95 -23.05
C ARG A 413 37.02 23.34 -24.17
N VAL A 414 36.94 22.02 -24.34
CA VAL A 414 37.62 21.32 -25.45
C VAL A 414 36.76 21.24 -26.71
N GLY A 415 35.60 21.90 -26.73
CA GLY A 415 34.74 22.01 -27.91
C GLY A 415 33.65 20.94 -28.02
N ILE A 416 33.45 20.11 -26.99
CA ILE A 416 32.43 19.06 -27.02
C ILE A 416 31.07 19.65 -26.62
N PRO A 417 30.03 19.53 -27.46
CA PRO A 417 28.69 19.98 -27.13
C PRO A 417 28.05 19.02 -26.13
N VAL A 418 27.72 19.55 -24.94
CA VAL A 418 27.08 18.77 -23.87
C VAL A 418 25.73 19.36 -23.51
N ASN A 419 24.70 18.52 -23.51
CA ASN A 419 23.38 18.82 -22.99
C ASN A 419 23.33 18.50 -21.49
N THR A 420 22.85 19.46 -20.70
CA THR A 420 22.72 19.28 -19.25
C THR A 420 21.29 18.92 -18.90
N PHE A 421 21.12 17.88 -18.08
CA PHE A 421 19.83 17.54 -17.50
C PHE A 421 19.80 17.92 -16.02
N SER A 422 18.66 18.40 -15.54
CA SER A 422 18.44 18.67 -14.12
C SER A 422 17.03 18.23 -13.76
N PRO A 423 16.86 17.20 -12.92
CA PRO A 423 15.53 16.76 -12.55
C PRO A 423 14.79 17.87 -11.79
N GLY A 424 13.50 18.05 -12.10
CA GLY A 424 12.64 18.99 -11.39
C GLY A 424 12.56 18.66 -9.89
N LYS A 425 12.45 19.67 -9.02
CA LYS A 425 12.28 19.47 -7.57
C LYS A 425 11.07 18.55 -7.32
N GLY A 426 11.31 17.33 -6.86
CA GLY A 426 10.26 16.37 -6.48
C GLY A 426 9.90 15.31 -7.52
N GLN A 427 10.61 15.20 -8.66
CA GLN A 427 10.48 14.01 -9.51
C GLN A 427 11.27 12.85 -8.91
N ASP A 428 10.55 11.84 -8.42
CA ASP A 428 11.11 10.62 -7.86
C ASP A 428 11.72 9.73 -8.97
N LYS A 429 12.81 8.99 -8.66
CA LYS A 429 13.51 8.13 -9.64
C LYS A 429 12.58 7.11 -10.28
N ILE A 430 11.67 6.56 -9.48
CA ILE A 430 10.59 5.67 -9.91
C ILE A 430 9.71 6.32 -10.97
N ALA A 431 9.35 7.60 -10.82
CA ALA A 431 8.53 8.30 -11.81
C ALA A 431 9.29 8.47 -13.15
N ARG A 432 10.61 8.70 -13.10
CA ARG A 432 11.44 8.78 -14.31
C ARG A 432 11.46 7.44 -15.06
N LEU A 433 11.68 6.31 -14.36
CA LEU A 433 11.71 4.99 -15.01
C LEU A 433 10.35 4.60 -15.59
N ASN A 434 9.25 4.88 -14.88
CA ASN A 434 7.90 4.68 -15.42
C ASN A 434 7.62 5.52 -16.68
N SER A 435 8.26 6.69 -16.85
CA SER A 435 8.06 7.51 -18.05
C SER A 435 8.63 6.89 -19.33
N VAL A 436 9.62 5.99 -19.20
CA VAL A 436 10.27 5.29 -20.32
C VAL A 436 9.85 3.83 -20.44
N SER A 437 9.15 3.27 -19.44
CA SER A 437 8.71 1.86 -19.44
C SER A 437 7.89 1.44 -20.68
N PRO A 438 7.04 2.29 -21.31
CA PRO A 438 6.32 1.88 -22.51
C PRO A 438 7.23 1.51 -23.69
N ILE A 439 8.44 2.08 -23.77
CA ILE A 439 9.41 1.79 -24.84
C ILE A 439 9.95 0.35 -24.70
N PHE A 440 10.19 -0.08 -23.46
CA PHE A 440 10.58 -1.45 -23.16
C PHE A 440 9.42 -2.41 -23.41
N GLN A 441 8.23 -2.07 -22.94
CA GLN A 441 7.04 -2.90 -23.11
C GLN A 441 6.70 -3.15 -24.59
N ASP A 442 6.92 -2.16 -25.46
CA ASP A 442 6.75 -2.27 -26.92
C ASP A 442 7.88 -3.07 -27.62
N GLY A 443 8.84 -3.63 -26.87
CA GLY A 443 9.95 -4.41 -27.43
C GLY A 443 10.94 -3.56 -28.24
N ARG A 444 11.05 -2.25 -27.94
CA ARG A 444 11.86 -1.32 -28.73
C ARG A 444 13.29 -1.15 -28.22
N VAL A 445 13.64 -1.77 -27.10
CA VAL A 445 14.96 -1.64 -26.46
C VAL A 445 15.74 -2.94 -26.60
N TRP A 446 16.91 -2.85 -27.26
CA TRP A 446 17.82 -3.96 -27.48
C TRP A 446 19.07 -3.84 -26.63
N ILE A 447 19.53 -4.97 -26.10
CA ILE A 447 20.79 -5.10 -25.37
C ILE A 447 21.65 -6.20 -26.00
N PRO A 448 22.98 -6.06 -26.04
CA PRO A 448 23.85 -7.12 -26.53
C PRO A 448 23.99 -8.24 -25.51
N GLU A 449 24.16 -9.46 -26.01
CA GLU A 449 24.42 -10.66 -25.19
C GLU A 449 25.88 -10.66 -24.70
N ASN A 450 26.18 -9.78 -23.75
CA ASN A 450 27.49 -9.70 -23.11
C ASN A 450 27.35 -9.28 -21.63
N ARG A 451 28.47 -9.34 -20.90
CA ARG A 451 28.49 -9.12 -19.45
C ARG A 451 27.87 -7.78 -19.02
N TRP A 452 28.20 -6.69 -19.70
CA TRP A 452 27.72 -5.36 -19.30
C TRP A 452 26.28 -5.09 -19.76
N GLY A 453 25.83 -5.73 -20.83
CA GLY A 453 24.43 -5.71 -21.26
C GLY A 453 23.53 -6.46 -20.28
N GLU A 454 24.00 -7.63 -19.82
CA GLU A 454 23.36 -8.36 -18.72
C GLU A 454 23.35 -7.53 -17.44
N GLU A 455 24.49 -6.97 -17.00
CA GLU A 455 24.58 -6.14 -15.79
C GLU A 455 23.58 -4.97 -15.80
N LEU A 456 23.44 -4.27 -16.93
CA LEU A 456 22.44 -3.21 -17.09
C LEU A 456 21.01 -3.75 -17.01
N MET A 457 20.72 -4.86 -17.69
CA MET A 457 19.42 -5.50 -17.65
C MET A 457 19.04 -5.93 -16.23
N GLU A 458 19.97 -6.52 -15.48
CA GLU A 458 19.75 -6.95 -14.10
C GLU A 458 19.46 -5.75 -13.20
N GLU A 459 20.29 -4.70 -13.26
CA GLU A 459 20.11 -3.52 -12.42
C GLU A 459 18.81 -2.76 -12.71
N VAL A 460 18.47 -2.59 -13.98
CA VAL A 460 17.21 -1.95 -14.40
C VAL A 460 16.00 -2.79 -14.01
N SER A 461 16.11 -4.12 -14.10
CA SER A 461 15.03 -5.01 -13.69
C SER A 461 14.89 -5.12 -12.17
N ASP A 462 15.97 -5.04 -11.40
CA ASP A 462 15.89 -5.17 -9.94
C ASP A 462 15.41 -3.88 -9.26
N PHE A 463 15.44 -2.74 -9.97
CA PHE A 463 14.93 -1.46 -9.47
C PHE A 463 13.40 -1.48 -9.20
N PRO A 464 12.92 -0.93 -8.06
CA PRO A 464 13.63 -0.09 -7.08
C PRO A 464 14.31 -0.85 -5.93
N ASN A 465 14.35 -2.19 -5.97
CA ASN A 465 14.80 -3.01 -4.86
C ASN A 465 16.28 -3.45 -4.98
N GLY A 466 16.94 -3.11 -6.09
CA GLY A 466 18.35 -3.39 -6.34
C GLY A 466 19.28 -2.59 -5.42
N GLU A 467 20.49 -3.11 -5.17
CA GLU A 467 21.50 -2.45 -4.34
C GLU A 467 22.10 -1.20 -4.99
N ASN A 468 22.01 -1.09 -6.32
CA ASN A 468 22.51 0.02 -7.09
C ASN A 468 21.42 0.57 -8.03
N ASP A 469 21.53 1.85 -8.38
CA ASP A 469 20.59 2.52 -9.29
C ASP A 469 21.27 3.45 -10.33
N ASP A 470 22.61 3.39 -10.43
CA ASP A 470 23.39 4.27 -11.30
C ASP A 470 23.11 4.00 -12.80
N LEU A 471 23.02 2.72 -13.19
CA LEU A 471 22.68 2.34 -14.58
C LEU A 471 21.22 2.68 -14.92
N VAL A 472 20.34 2.69 -13.92
CA VAL A 472 18.92 3.06 -14.08
C VAL A 472 18.80 4.53 -14.44
N ASP A 473 19.52 5.38 -13.72
CA ASP A 473 19.50 6.84 -13.95
C ASP A 473 20.14 7.21 -15.29
N ALA A 474 21.29 6.62 -15.63
CA ALA A 474 21.94 6.82 -16.93
C ALA A 474 21.06 6.37 -18.12
N THR A 475 20.42 5.20 -17.99
CA THR A 475 19.50 4.65 -19.02
C THR A 475 18.27 5.52 -19.18
N THR A 476 17.62 5.89 -18.08
CA THR A 476 16.41 6.71 -18.11
C THR A 476 16.67 8.07 -18.74
N LEU A 477 17.83 8.66 -18.46
CA LEU A 477 18.25 9.93 -19.05
C LEU A 477 18.41 9.85 -20.58
N ALA A 478 19.02 8.77 -21.08
CA ALA A 478 19.17 8.54 -22.52
C ALA A 478 17.81 8.37 -23.21
N LEU A 479 16.96 7.49 -22.68
CA LEU A 479 15.66 7.15 -23.26
C LEU A 479 14.68 8.31 -23.23
N ALA A 480 14.67 9.10 -22.14
CA ALA A 480 13.88 10.31 -22.06
C ALA A 480 14.26 11.30 -23.18
N ARG A 481 15.56 11.42 -23.49
CA ARG A 481 16.03 12.29 -24.57
C ARG A 481 15.57 11.83 -25.94
N PHE A 482 15.60 10.54 -26.23
CA PHE A 482 15.08 10.02 -27.50
C PHE A 482 13.60 10.33 -27.70
N ARG A 483 12.82 10.30 -26.61
CA ARG A 483 11.40 10.68 -26.62
C ARG A 483 11.20 12.18 -26.84
N GLU A 484 11.93 13.05 -26.13
CA GLU A 484 11.85 14.51 -26.32
C GLU A 484 12.35 14.96 -27.70
N GLY A 485 13.33 14.25 -28.27
CA GLY A 485 13.88 14.51 -29.60
C GLY A 485 12.96 14.10 -30.75
N GLY A 486 11.82 13.44 -30.47
CA GLY A 486 10.86 13.01 -31.48
C GLY A 486 11.29 11.79 -32.32
N PHE A 487 12.36 11.10 -31.91
CA PHE A 487 12.89 9.92 -32.61
C PHE A 487 12.06 8.65 -32.33
N LEU A 488 11.38 8.57 -31.19
CA LEU A 488 10.50 7.46 -30.80
C LEU A 488 9.04 7.93 -30.75
N ARG A 489 8.15 7.25 -31.45
CA ARG A 489 6.68 7.43 -31.38
C ARG A 489 6.04 6.11 -30.96
N LEU A 490 5.19 6.11 -29.93
CA LEU A 490 4.55 4.91 -29.40
C LEU A 490 3.25 4.61 -30.12
N THR A 491 2.81 3.34 -30.11
CA THR A 491 1.50 2.97 -30.66
C THR A 491 0.32 3.58 -29.89
N SER A 492 0.52 3.93 -28.62
CA SER A 492 -0.46 4.66 -27.79
C SER A 492 -0.69 6.11 -28.23
N ASP A 493 0.24 6.70 -29.01
CA ASP A 493 0.16 8.09 -29.46
C ASP A 493 -0.83 8.26 -30.65
N TYR A 494 -1.45 7.17 -31.11
CA TYR A 494 -2.44 7.16 -32.20
C TYR A 494 -3.88 7.54 -31.77
N PHE A 495 -4.12 7.86 -30.50
CA PHE A 495 -5.43 8.28 -29.99
C PHE A 495 -5.46 9.74 -29.52
N ASP A 496 -4.96 10.68 -30.33
CA ASP A 496 -5.46 12.06 -30.34
C ASP A 496 -4.89 12.83 -31.54
N THR A 497 -5.47 12.57 -32.71
CA THR A 497 -5.40 13.55 -33.81
C THR A 497 -6.70 14.34 -33.82
N GLU A 498 -6.90 15.21 -32.84
CA GLU A 498 -7.62 16.45 -33.14
C GLU A 498 -6.67 17.31 -33.98
N GLU A 499 -6.97 17.44 -35.27
CA GLU A 499 -6.28 18.34 -36.19
C GLU A 499 -6.34 19.78 -35.65
N TYR A 500 -5.29 20.21 -34.95
CA TYR A 500 -5.13 21.60 -34.56
C TYR A 500 -4.77 22.42 -35.80
N TYR A 501 -5.77 23.00 -36.46
CA TYR A 501 -5.55 24.05 -37.46
C TYR A 501 -5.14 25.33 -36.74
N PRO A 502 -3.98 25.94 -37.07
CA PRO A 502 -3.60 27.22 -36.49
C PRO A 502 -4.55 28.30 -37.01
N THR A 503 -5.43 28.79 -36.15
CA THR A 503 -6.26 29.96 -36.43
C THR A 503 -5.42 31.23 -36.31
N GLU A 504 -5.45 32.05 -37.36
CA GLU A 504 -4.81 33.36 -37.40
C GLU A 504 -5.38 34.23 -36.28
N ARG A 505 -4.54 34.65 -35.33
CA ARG A 505 -4.94 35.52 -34.22
C ARG A 505 -5.19 36.93 -34.77
N VAL A 506 -6.46 37.24 -35.05
CA VAL A 506 -6.90 38.61 -35.31
C VAL A 506 -7.15 39.30 -33.98
N TYR A 507 -6.37 40.34 -33.69
CA TYR A 507 -6.61 41.24 -32.55
C TYR A 507 -7.59 42.33 -32.96
N TYR A 508 -8.77 42.38 -32.32
CA TYR A 508 -9.61 43.58 -32.16
C TYR A 508 -10.24 43.59 -30.78
#